data_AF-I0IKL4-F1
#
_entry.id   AF-I0IKL4-F1
#
_cell.length_a   1.000
_cell.length_b   1.000
_cell.length_c   1.000
_cell.angle_alpha   90.00
_cell.angle_beta   90.00
_cell.angle_gamma   90.00
#
_symmetry.space_group_name_H-M   'P 1'
#
loop_
_entity.id
_entity.type
_entity.pdbx_description
1 polymer ?
#
loop_
_entity_poly.entity_id
_entity_poly.type
_entity_poly.pdbx_seq_one_letter_code
_entity_poly.pdbx_strand_id
1 'polypeptide(L)'
;MSCKDVSSLISLGQDQRLSFRERMMVRVHLFFCEACSRFSTQIHFLDKVVTKSLRKKPGAENKDAVLSEEARQRILRAMDEGEQK
;
A
#
# COMPACT_ATOMS: atom_id res chain seq x y z
N MET A 1 21.72 -6.35 1.81
CA MET A 1 20.41 -6.02 1.23
C MET A 1 20.62 -5.61 -0.22
N SER A 2 20.00 -6.33 -1.15
CA SER A 2 20.03 -5.95 -2.57
C SER A 2 19.05 -4.81 -2.84
N CYS A 3 19.22 -4.10 -3.95
CA CYS A 3 18.26 -3.08 -4.38
C CYS A 3 16.85 -3.67 -4.59
N LYS A 4 16.75 -4.96 -4.96
CA LYS A 4 15.48 -5.67 -5.14
C LYS A 4 14.75 -5.87 -3.80
N ASP A 5 15.47 -6.27 -2.76
CA ASP A 5 14.87 -6.44 -1.42
C ASP A 5 14.35 -5.11 -0.88
N VAL A 6 15.11 -4.04 -1.12
CA VAL A 6 14.78 -2.69 -0.67
C VAL A 6 13.60 -2.13 -1.45
N SER A 7 13.54 -2.31 -2.78
CA SER A 7 12.38 -1.88 -3.56
C SER A 7 11.11 -2.64 -3.17
N SER A 8 11.22 -3.94 -2.90
CA SER A 8 10.11 -4.73 -2.35
C SER A 8 9.65 -4.21 -1.00
N LEU A 9 10.57 -3.90 -0.07
CA LEU A 9 10.20 -3.32 1.23
C LEU A 9 9.62 -1.91 1.12
N ILE A 10 10.11 -1.08 0.21
CA ILE A 10 9.55 0.26 -0.05
C ILE A 10 8.11 0.15 -0.55
N SER A 11 7.84 -0.79 -1.47
CA SER A 11 6.49 -1.09 -1.95
C SER A 11 5.61 -1.60 -0.82
N LEU A 12 6.10 -2.58 -0.07
CA LEU A 12 5.39 -3.15 1.08
C LEU A 12 5.08 -2.09 2.15
N GLY A 13 5.96 -1.10 2.31
CA GLY A 13 5.76 0.02 3.22
C GLY A 13 4.66 1.00 2.81
N GLN A 14 4.17 0.95 1.56
CA GLN A 14 2.99 1.70 1.14
C GLN A 14 1.69 0.98 1.55
N ASP A 15 1.67 -0.35 1.47
CA ASP A 15 0.49 -1.15 1.78
C ASP A 15 0.37 -1.44 3.29
N GLN A 16 1.49 -1.67 3.97
CA GLN A 16 1.52 -2.06 5.37
C GLN A 16 2.65 -1.40 6.17
N ARG A 17 2.52 -1.44 7.50
CA ARG A 17 3.55 -0.90 8.39
C ARG A 17 4.74 -1.86 8.46
N LEU A 18 5.88 -1.42 7.93
CA LEU A 18 7.17 -2.10 8.14
C LEU A 18 7.55 -2.11 9.63
N SER A 19 8.22 -3.17 10.06
CA SER A 19 8.85 -3.29 11.37
C SER A 19 9.98 -2.27 11.54
N PHE A 20 10.37 -1.98 12.79
CA PHE A 20 11.43 -1.01 13.08
C PHE A 20 12.77 -1.39 12.43
N ARG A 21 13.10 -2.69 12.42
CA ARG A 21 14.34 -3.21 11.81
C ARG A 21 14.35 -2.98 10.30
N GLU A 22 13.26 -3.31 9.61
CA GLU A 22 13.13 -3.11 8.16
C GLU A 22 13.25 -1.64 7.78
N ARG A 23 12.61 -0.74 8.53
CA ARG A 23 12.73 0.71 8.31
C ARG A 23 14.17 1.19 8.43
N MET A 24 14.90 0.70 9.43
CA MET A 24 16.30 1.10 9.62
C MET A 24 17.18 0.59 8.48
N MET A 25 16.99 -0.66 8.06
CA MET A 25 17.74 -1.24 6.95
C MET A 25 17.49 -0.49 5.63
N VAL A 26 16.23 -0.18 5.32
CA VAL A 26 15.87 0.63 4.15
C VAL A 26 16.53 2.01 4.24
N ARG A 27 16.45 2.70 5.39
CA ARG A 27 17.04 4.03 5.57
C ARG A 27 18.56 4.03 5.34
N VAL A 28 19.28 3.04 5.86
CA VAL A 28 20.71 2.89 5.61
C VAL A 28 20.98 2.67 4.11
N HIS A 29 20.16 1.85 3.44
CA HIS A 29 20.32 1.61 2.00
C HIS A 29 20.08 2.86 1.14
N LEU A 30 19.05 3.64 1.46
CA LEU A 30 18.75 4.89 0.76
C LEU A 30 19.86 5.94 0.92
N PHE A 31 20.66 5.86 1.99
CA PHE A 31 21.78 6.76 2.21
C PHE A 31 22.93 6.53 1.22
N PHE A 32 23.22 5.27 0.87
CA PHE A 32 24.34 4.95 -0.03
C PHE A 32 23.92 4.69 -1.48
N CYS A 33 22.65 4.36 -1.73
CA CYS A 33 22.14 4.04 -3.06
C CYS A 33 21.20 5.12 -3.57
N GLU A 34 21.69 5.94 -4.50
CA GLU A 34 20.88 7.00 -5.11
C GLU A 34 19.68 6.45 -5.89
N ALA A 35 19.84 5.33 -6.60
CA ALA A 35 18.75 4.73 -7.37
C ALA A 35 17.54 4.37 -6.49
N CYS A 36 17.80 3.73 -5.33
CA CYS A 36 16.76 3.41 -4.37
C CYS A 36 16.17 4.67 -3.71
N SER A 37 16.99 5.69 -3.44
CA SER A 37 16.53 7.00 -2.93
C SER A 37 15.53 7.67 -3.88
N ARG A 38 15.84 7.68 -5.19
CA ARG A 38 14.95 8.21 -6.23
C ARG A 38 13.67 7.40 -6.33
N PHE A 39 13.75 6.07 -6.30
CA PHE A 39 12.58 5.19 -6.32
C PHE A 39 11.65 5.45 -5.12
N SER A 40 12.21 5.52 -3.90
CA SER A 40 11.43 5.82 -2.69
C SER A 40 10.68 7.15 -2.80
N THR A 41 11.35 8.17 -3.34
CA THR A 41 10.75 9.50 -3.54
C THR A 41 9.60 9.46 -4.55
N GLN A 42 9.76 8.73 -5.67
CA GLN A 42 8.72 8.60 -6.70
C GLN A 42 7.47 7.89 -6.16
N ILE A 43 7.64 6.78 -5.44
CA ILE A 43 6.54 6.02 -4.86
C ILE A 43 5.79 6.85 -3.82
N HIS A 44 6.51 7.55 -2.93
CA HIS A 44 5.87 8.44 -1.95
C HIS A 44 5.15 9.62 -2.59
N PHE A 45 5.64 10.14 -3.72
CA PHE A 45 4.94 11.16 -4.47
C PHE A 45 3.62 10.64 -5.03
N LEU A 46 3.62 9.45 -5.63
CA LEU A 46 2.41 8.80 -6.15
C LEU A 46 1.38 8.57 -5.04
N ASP A 47 1.78 7.98 -3.92
CA ASP A 47 0.91 7.76 -2.76
C ASP A 47 0.28 9.08 -2.27
N LYS A 48 1.10 10.13 -2.14
CA LYS A 48 0.62 11.45 -1.72
C LYS A 48 -0.39 12.04 -2.69
N VAL A 49 -0.16 11.92 -4.00
CA VAL A 49 -1.08 12.42 -5.04
C VAL A 49 -2.39 11.63 -5.03
N VAL A 50 -2.33 10.30 -4.94
CA VAL A 50 -3.51 9.42 -4.88
C VAL A 50 -4.32 9.73 -3.63
N THR A 51 -3.68 9.71 -2.46
CA THR A 51 -4.32 10.02 -1.17
C THR A 51 -4.92 11.42 -1.16
N LYS A 52 -4.22 12.43 -1.69
CA LYS A 52 -4.75 13.81 -1.79
C LYS A 52 -5.93 13.91 -2.74
N SER A 53 -5.91 13.19 -3.86
CA SER A 53 -7.00 13.18 -4.84
C SER A 53 -8.24 12.49 -4.30
N LEU A 54 -8.07 11.37 -3.59
CA LEU A 54 -9.15 10.67 -2.90
C LEU A 54 -9.75 11.50 -1.75
N ARG A 55 -8.92 12.29 -1.05
CA ARG A 55 -9.38 13.24 -0.02
C ARG A 55 -10.06 14.47 -0.60
N LYS A 56 -9.73 14.88 -1.84
CA LYS A 56 -10.33 16.03 -2.54
C LYS A 56 -11.61 15.61 -3.29
N LYS A 57 -12.56 14.99 -2.58
CA LYS A 57 -13.97 14.95 -3.00
C LYS A 57 -14.68 16.17 -2.39
N PRO A 58 -15.10 17.18 -3.17
CA PRO A 58 -16.08 18.13 -2.69
C PRO A 58 -17.42 17.38 -2.58
N GLY A 59 -17.84 17.05 -1.36
CA GLY A 59 -19.23 16.63 -1.10
C GLY A 59 -19.58 15.14 -1.23
N ALA A 60 -18.73 14.21 -0.78
CA ALA A 60 -19.20 12.86 -0.51
C ALA A 60 -18.56 12.29 0.75
N GLU A 61 -19.09 12.71 1.91
CA GLU A 61 -19.17 11.83 3.06
C GLU A 61 -20.05 10.63 2.66
N ASN A 62 -19.46 9.63 2.01
CA ASN A 62 -20.17 8.38 1.79
C ASN A 62 -19.96 7.51 3.03
N LYS A 63 -20.60 7.92 4.14
CA LYS A 63 -20.78 7.08 5.33
C LYS A 63 -21.56 5.80 5.00
N ASP A 64 -22.19 5.78 3.81
CA ASP A 64 -22.97 4.71 3.24
C ASP A 64 -22.29 3.99 2.06
N ALA A 65 -20.96 4.09 1.93
CA ALA A 65 -20.19 3.24 1.00
C ALA A 65 -20.14 1.78 1.52
N VAL A 66 -21.31 1.21 1.74
CA VAL A 66 -21.54 -0.18 2.09
C VAL A 66 -21.67 -0.94 0.76
N LEU A 67 -21.08 -2.12 0.69
CA LEU A 67 -21.33 -3.02 -0.42
C LEU A 67 -22.82 -3.31 -0.51
N SER A 68 -23.38 -3.46 -1.72
CA SER A 68 -24.73 -4.02 -1.83
C SER A 68 -24.74 -5.42 -1.20
N GLU A 69 -25.87 -5.84 -0.65
CA GLU A 69 -25.97 -7.16 -0.02
C GLU A 69 -25.61 -8.28 -1.01
N GLU A 70 -25.92 -8.12 -2.29
CA GLU A 70 -25.53 -9.06 -3.35
C GLU A 70 -24.01 -9.10 -3.54
N ALA A 71 -23.34 -7.94 -3.55
CA ALA A 71 -21.90 -7.86 -3.67
C ALA A 71 -21.20 -8.47 -2.44
N ARG A 72 -21.75 -8.24 -1.24
CA ARG A 72 -21.26 -8.82 0.01
C ARG A 72 -21.40 -10.34 0.03
N GLN A 73 -22.57 -10.87 -0.33
CA GLN A 73 -22.83 -12.32 -0.36
C GLN A 73 -21.95 -13.04 -1.38
N ARG A 74 -21.69 -12.43 -2.54
CA ARG A 74 -20.77 -12.99 -3.54
C ARG A 74 -19.35 -13.14 -3.02
N ILE A 75 -18.84 -12.15 -2.29
CA ILE A 75 -17.48 -12.18 -1.74
C ILE A 75 -17.38 -13.26 -0.66
N LEU A 76 -18.38 -13.36 0.23
CA LEU A 76 -18.39 -14.39 1.28
C LEU A 76 -18.38 -15.81 0.71
N ARG A 77 -19.23 -16.11 -0.28
CA ARG A 77 -19.24 -17.44 -0.93
C ARG A 77 -17.89 -17.80 -1.55
N ALA A 78 -17.25 -16.82 -2.21
CA ALA A 78 -15.94 -17.05 -2.82
C ALA A 78 -14.82 -17.29 -1.78
N MET A 79 -14.93 -16.71 -0.58
CA MET A 79 -14.01 -16.97 0.53
C MET A 79 -14.23 -18.38 1.10
N ASP A 80 -15.48 -18.78 1.32
CA ASP A 80 -15.83 -20.11 1.84
C ASP A 80 -15.42 -21.25 0.89
N GLU A 81 -15.60 -21.05 -0.43
CA GLU A 81 -15.17 -22.01 -1.47
C GLU A 81 -13.64 -22.12 -1.57
N GLY A 82 -12.92 -21.05 -1.25
CA GLY A 82 -11.46 -21.00 -1.25
C GLY A 82 -10.81 -21.66 -0.02
N GLU A 83 -11.49 -21.65 1.14
CA GLU A 83 -10.99 -22.28 2.37
C GLU A 83 -11.20 -23.80 2.42
N GLN A 84 -12.09 -24.36 1.60
CA GLN A 84 -12.38 -25.79 1.52
C GLN A 84 -11.46 -26.58 0.58
N LYS A 85 -10.46 -25.94 -0.03
CA LYS A 85 -9.52 -26.52 -1.00
C LYS A 85 -8.08 -26.45 -0.49
#